data_AF-A0A7K7TJM2-F1
#
_entry.id   AF-A0A7K7TJM2-F1
#
_cell.length_a   1.000
_cell.length_b   1.000
_cell.length_c   1.000
_cell.angle_alpha   90.00
_cell.angle_beta   90.00
_cell.angle_gamma   90.00
#
_symmetry.space_group_name_H-M   'P 1'
#
loop_
_entity.id
_entity.type
_entity.pdbx_description
1 polymer ?
#
loop_
_entity_poly.entity_id
_entity_poly.type
_entity_poly.pdbx_seq_one_letter_code
_entity_poly.pdbx_strand_id
1 'polypeptide(L)'
;KIVTKDGKVYIYEKLCLCAGVKPKLIFEGNPYVYVLGIRDTDSAQAFQKNLAQAERIIVIGNGGIALELVYEIQDCEVIWAIKDKAIGNTFFDAGAAEFLIPKLTAEKPETPIECKRIKYTVEGSKEKERPTAASDKLGSASGPDWHEGLHLKGIKELWKSLHIEILCEVKKIQLQQEFIQLQQTSLAFPEAKKNVEPDEMLWLVYVELTTGKIYGCDFIITATGVVTNVKPFLDGNNFAVGEDGGLQRDKHMHTPLPGVYAAGDICTVAWEPSPVWHEV
;
A
#
# COMPACT_ATOMS: atom_id res chain seq x y z
N LYS A 1 32.74 5.55 -1.43
CA LYS A 1 32.62 4.68 -0.22
C LYS A 1 31.19 4.78 0.30
N ILE A 2 30.65 3.71 0.90
CA ILE A 2 29.35 3.71 1.59
C ILE A 2 29.63 3.65 3.08
N VAL A 3 28.91 4.43 3.87
CA VAL A 3 28.93 4.37 5.34
C VAL A 3 27.55 3.93 5.81
N THR A 4 27.48 2.84 6.55
CA THR A 4 26.22 2.33 7.10
C THR A 4 25.90 3.00 8.45
N LYS A 5 24.66 2.85 8.92
CA LYS A 5 24.23 3.40 10.22
C LYS A 5 25.02 2.88 11.40
N ASP A 6 25.54 1.64 11.33
CA ASP A 6 26.41 1.03 12.33
C ASP A 6 27.90 1.41 12.14
N GLY A 7 28.21 2.36 11.25
CA GLY A 7 29.55 2.91 11.05
C GLY A 7 30.47 2.08 10.16
N LYS A 8 30.01 0.96 9.60
CA LYS A 8 30.82 0.18 8.66
C LYS A 8 31.03 0.93 7.36
N VAL A 9 32.23 0.78 6.80
CA VAL A 9 32.64 1.45 5.58
C VAL A 9 32.91 0.43 4.49
N TYR A 10 32.28 0.63 3.33
CA TYR A 10 32.49 -0.19 2.13
C TYR A 10 33.10 0.66 1.01
N ILE A 11 34.17 0.18 0.40
CA ILE A 11 34.78 0.80 -0.77
C ILE A 11 34.21 0.11 -2.02
N TYR A 12 33.97 0.91 -3.06
CA TYR A 12 33.44 0.42 -4.34
C TYR A 12 34.16 1.13 -5.48
N GLU A 13 34.27 0.43 -6.61
CA GLU A 13 34.62 1.03 -7.90
C GLU A 13 33.37 1.48 -8.64
N LYS A 14 32.32 0.64 -8.63
CA LYS A 14 31.00 0.92 -9.17
C LYS A 14 29.92 0.66 -8.13
N LEU A 15 28.89 1.50 -8.10
CA LEU A 15 27.75 1.41 -7.18
C LEU A 15 26.45 1.58 -7.95
N CYS A 16 25.47 0.70 -7.72
CA CYS A 16 24.10 0.88 -8.22
C CYS A 16 23.15 1.09 -7.04
N LEU A 17 22.38 2.18 -7.07
CA LEU A 17 21.38 2.51 -6.08
C LEU A 17 20.01 1.96 -6.50
N CYS A 18 19.50 1.02 -5.71
CA CYS A 18 18.21 0.36 -5.94
C CYS A 18 17.32 0.40 -4.69
N ALA A 19 17.31 1.51 -3.94
CA ALA A 19 16.57 1.60 -2.68
C ALA A 19 15.05 1.75 -2.85
N GLY A 20 14.56 1.80 -4.10
CA GLY A 20 13.14 1.84 -4.45
C GLY A 20 12.38 3.00 -3.80
N VAL A 21 11.15 2.69 -3.40
CA VAL A 21 10.20 3.62 -2.79
C VAL A 21 9.61 3.03 -1.50
N LYS A 22 8.96 3.88 -0.72
CA LYS A 22 8.16 3.53 0.47
C LYS A 22 6.73 4.03 0.32
N PRO A 23 5.73 3.45 1.01
CA PRO A 23 4.36 3.96 0.99
C PRO A 23 4.28 5.44 1.37
N LYS A 24 3.47 6.19 0.64
CA LYS A 24 3.11 7.56 1.01
C LYS A 24 2.09 7.49 2.14
N LEU A 25 2.53 7.77 3.36
CA LEU A 25 1.64 7.88 4.50
C LEU A 25 0.89 9.22 4.43
N ILE A 26 -0.37 9.24 4.87
CA ILE A 26 -1.25 10.42 4.76
C ILE A 26 -0.78 11.58 5.65
N PHE A 27 -0.03 11.28 6.71
CA PHE A 27 0.59 12.28 7.58
C PHE A 27 2.10 12.05 7.68
N GLU A 28 2.88 13.11 7.47
CA GLU A 28 4.32 13.07 7.63
C GLU A 28 4.70 12.72 9.07
N GLY A 29 5.63 11.78 9.23
CA GLY A 29 6.06 11.29 10.54
C GLY A 29 5.06 10.37 11.25
N ASN A 30 3.91 10.05 10.63
CA ASN A 30 2.82 9.20 11.11
C ASN A 30 2.90 8.84 12.61
N PRO A 31 2.31 9.67 13.50
CA PRO A 31 2.32 9.39 14.92
C PRO A 31 1.38 8.23 15.31
N TYR A 32 0.58 7.72 14.36
CA TYR A 32 -0.50 6.79 14.63
C TYR A 32 -0.07 5.35 14.32
N VAL A 33 -0.03 4.53 15.37
CA VAL A 33 0.27 3.09 15.29
C VAL A 33 -0.75 2.34 14.41
N TYR A 34 -1.96 2.89 14.27
CA TYR A 34 -3.06 2.29 13.50
C TYR A 34 -3.12 2.72 12.03
N VAL A 35 -2.11 3.43 11.50
CA VAL A 35 -2.04 3.78 10.08
C VAL A 35 -0.89 3.00 9.43
N LEU A 36 -1.23 2.11 8.50
CA LEU A 36 -0.28 1.20 7.87
C LEU A 36 -0.18 1.46 6.37
N GLY A 37 1.02 1.30 5.82
CA GLY A 37 1.23 1.17 4.37
C GLY A 37 1.78 -0.22 4.08
N ILE A 38 1.53 -0.72 2.87
CA ILE A 38 1.99 -2.04 2.41
C ILE A 38 2.99 -1.86 1.28
N ARG A 39 4.15 -2.50 1.37
CA ARG A 39 5.18 -2.46 0.31
C ARG A 39 6.06 -3.69 0.22
N ASP A 40 6.40 -4.28 1.36
CA ASP A 40 7.34 -5.38 1.50
C ASP A 40 6.72 -6.53 2.31
N THR A 41 7.49 -7.60 2.48
CA THR A 41 7.03 -8.79 3.18
C THR A 41 6.67 -8.51 4.64
N ASP A 42 7.41 -7.63 5.31
CA ASP A 42 7.19 -7.33 6.72
C ASP A 42 5.89 -6.55 6.92
N SER A 43 5.66 -5.52 6.09
CA SER A 43 4.41 -4.74 6.11
C SER A 43 3.20 -5.57 5.71
N ALA A 44 3.34 -6.49 4.76
CA ALA A 44 2.27 -7.42 4.37
C ALA A 44 1.92 -8.41 5.49
N GLN A 45 2.91 -8.95 6.19
CA GLN A 45 2.69 -9.81 7.36
C GLN A 45 2.07 -9.04 8.54
N ALA A 46 2.51 -7.81 8.78
CA ALA A 46 1.91 -6.95 9.81
C ALA A 46 0.45 -6.65 9.49
N PHE A 47 0.14 -6.35 8.22
CA PHE A 47 -1.23 -6.18 7.75
C PHE A 47 -2.08 -7.43 8.00
N GLN A 48 -1.62 -8.61 7.57
CA GLN A 48 -2.35 -9.87 7.78
C GLN A 48 -2.65 -10.11 9.27
N LYS A 49 -1.65 -9.91 10.14
CA LYS A 49 -1.80 -10.10 11.58
C LYS A 49 -2.87 -9.17 12.17
N ASN A 50 -2.88 -7.91 11.76
CA ASN A 50 -3.84 -6.93 12.24
C ASN A 50 -5.24 -7.22 11.67
N LEU A 51 -5.32 -7.57 10.39
CA LEU A 51 -6.58 -7.89 9.72
C LEU A 51 -7.27 -9.08 10.40
N ALA A 52 -6.55 -10.12 10.81
CA ALA A 52 -7.10 -11.31 11.47
C ALA A 52 -7.88 -11.02 12.77
N GLN A 53 -7.76 -9.82 13.33
CA GLN A 53 -8.46 -9.38 14.55
C GLN A 53 -9.41 -8.21 14.29
N ALA A 54 -9.46 -7.70 13.06
CA ALA A 54 -10.23 -6.52 12.72
C ALA A 54 -11.67 -6.88 12.34
N GLU A 55 -12.57 -6.04 12.82
CA GLU A 55 -13.97 -6.01 12.44
C GLU A 55 -14.22 -5.02 11.31
N ARG A 56 -13.50 -3.89 11.31
CA ARG A 56 -13.63 -2.84 10.31
C ARG A 56 -12.30 -2.16 10.03
N ILE A 57 -12.00 -1.96 8.75
CA ILE A 57 -10.85 -1.18 8.31
C ILE A 57 -11.26 -0.05 7.36
N ILE A 58 -10.41 0.96 7.26
CA ILE A 58 -10.53 2.02 6.25
C ILE A 58 -9.35 1.91 5.29
N VAL A 59 -9.64 1.75 3.99
CA VAL A 59 -8.64 1.78 2.91
C VAL A 59 -8.72 3.15 2.24
N ILE A 60 -7.57 3.81 2.07
CA ILE A 60 -7.50 5.16 1.50
C ILE A 60 -6.61 5.14 0.27
N GLY A 61 -7.13 5.62 -0.85
CA GLY A 61 -6.42 5.67 -2.13
C GLY A 61 -7.07 4.77 -3.17
N ASN A 62 -6.69 4.95 -4.43
CA ASN A 62 -7.43 4.43 -5.58
C ASN A 62 -6.55 3.65 -6.58
N GLY A 63 -5.33 3.31 -6.16
CA GLY A 63 -4.35 2.60 -6.98
C GLY A 63 -4.48 1.08 -6.91
N GLY A 64 -3.51 0.38 -7.52
CA GLY A 64 -3.54 -1.08 -7.67
C GLY A 64 -3.60 -1.81 -6.32
N ILE A 65 -2.81 -1.35 -5.34
CA ILE A 65 -2.82 -1.89 -3.98
C ILE A 65 -4.21 -1.77 -3.35
N ALA A 66 -4.87 -0.61 -3.51
CA ALA A 66 -6.21 -0.40 -2.95
C ALA A 66 -7.24 -1.32 -3.61
N LEU A 67 -7.22 -1.42 -4.95
CA LEU A 67 -8.09 -2.31 -5.72
C LEU A 67 -7.93 -3.78 -5.32
N GLU A 68 -6.69 -4.26 -5.21
CA GLU A 68 -6.42 -5.64 -4.80
C GLU A 68 -6.88 -5.89 -3.36
N LEU A 69 -6.61 -4.96 -2.43
CA LEU A 69 -7.06 -5.07 -1.04
C LEU A 69 -8.59 -5.19 -0.93
N VAL A 70 -9.33 -4.24 -1.49
CA VAL A 70 -10.80 -4.23 -1.36
C VAL A 70 -11.45 -5.41 -2.07
N TYR A 71 -10.79 -5.98 -3.08
CA TYR A 71 -11.27 -7.16 -3.79
C TYR A 71 -10.99 -8.46 -3.04
N GLU A 72 -9.84 -8.57 -2.38
CA GLU A 72 -9.37 -9.80 -1.73
C GLU A 72 -9.77 -9.94 -0.26
N ILE A 73 -9.95 -8.82 0.46
CA ILE A 73 -10.35 -8.87 1.87
C ILE A 73 -11.74 -9.51 2.02
N GLN A 74 -11.83 -10.42 2.98
CA GLN A 74 -13.06 -11.10 3.40
C GLN A 74 -13.22 -10.97 4.91
N ASP A 75 -14.40 -11.30 5.42
CA ASP A 75 -14.65 -11.43 6.86
C ASP A 75 -14.37 -10.13 7.67
N CYS A 76 -14.47 -8.97 7.01
CA CYS A 76 -14.17 -7.65 7.54
C CYS A 76 -15.04 -6.59 6.85
N GLU A 77 -15.50 -5.58 7.59
CA GLU A 77 -16.08 -4.37 7.01
C GLU A 77 -14.97 -3.50 6.41
N VAL A 78 -15.12 -3.12 5.16
CA VAL A 78 -14.14 -2.29 4.44
C VAL A 78 -14.81 -1.01 3.99
N ILE A 79 -14.34 0.12 4.52
CA ILE A 79 -14.71 1.44 4.01
C ILE A 79 -13.58 1.93 3.11
N TRP A 80 -13.89 2.16 1.85
CA TRP A 80 -12.93 2.56 0.85
C TRP A 80 -13.11 4.04 0.48
N ALA A 81 -12.17 4.87 0.94
CA ALA A 81 -12.17 6.31 0.73
C ALA A 81 -11.31 6.70 -0.48
N ILE A 82 -11.95 7.36 -1.45
CA ILE A 82 -11.38 7.72 -2.75
C ILE A 82 -11.62 9.19 -3.02
N LYS A 83 -10.56 9.92 -3.39
CA LYS A 83 -10.64 11.35 -3.76
C LYS A 83 -11.27 11.57 -5.13
N ASP A 84 -11.22 10.57 -6.00
CA ASP A 84 -11.66 10.65 -7.37
C ASP A 84 -13.16 10.32 -7.54
N LYS A 85 -13.68 10.55 -8.76
CA LYS A 85 -15.08 10.28 -9.13
C LYS A 85 -15.38 8.81 -9.41
N ALA A 86 -14.36 8.01 -9.71
CA ALA A 86 -14.48 6.62 -10.11
C ALA A 86 -13.33 5.80 -9.52
N ILE A 87 -13.52 4.48 -9.47
CA ILE A 87 -12.53 3.56 -8.93
C ILE A 87 -11.46 3.23 -9.97
N GLY A 88 -10.21 3.05 -9.52
CA GLY A 88 -9.13 2.55 -10.37
C GLY A 88 -8.74 3.45 -11.53
N ASN A 89 -8.84 4.78 -11.38
CA ASN A 89 -8.61 5.75 -12.46
C ASN A 89 -7.21 5.71 -13.09
N THR A 90 -6.22 5.12 -12.40
CA THR A 90 -4.89 4.88 -12.96
C THR A 90 -4.90 3.77 -14.04
N PHE A 91 -5.92 2.90 -14.02
CA PHE A 91 -6.01 1.72 -14.89
C PHE A 91 -7.22 1.74 -15.82
N PHE A 92 -8.31 2.37 -15.41
CA PHE A 92 -9.59 2.33 -16.11
C PHE A 92 -10.17 3.73 -16.29
N ASP A 93 -10.93 3.93 -17.37
CA ASP A 93 -11.87 5.04 -17.46
C ASP A 93 -13.11 4.79 -16.58
N ALA A 94 -13.94 5.82 -16.39
CA ALA A 94 -15.10 5.74 -15.51
C ALA A 94 -16.15 4.69 -15.96
N GLY A 95 -16.33 4.49 -17.27
CA GLY A 95 -17.29 3.51 -17.79
C GLY A 95 -16.80 2.07 -17.57
N ALA A 96 -15.51 1.83 -17.81
CA ALA A 96 -14.87 0.56 -17.49
C ALA A 96 -14.90 0.28 -15.97
N ALA A 97 -14.67 1.29 -15.14
CA ALA A 97 -14.75 1.18 -13.69
C ALA A 97 -16.14 0.78 -13.20
N GLU A 98 -17.21 1.38 -13.76
CA GLU A 98 -18.59 1.07 -13.41
C GLU A 98 -18.95 -0.40 -13.64
N PHE A 99 -18.40 -1.00 -14.70
CA PHE A 99 -18.58 -2.43 -14.99
C PHE A 99 -17.99 -3.36 -13.91
N LEU A 100 -16.95 -2.91 -13.19
CA LEU A 100 -16.24 -3.69 -12.18
C LEU A 100 -16.87 -3.60 -10.79
N ILE A 101 -17.62 -2.54 -10.48
CA ILE A 101 -18.22 -2.32 -9.14
C ILE A 101 -19.05 -3.53 -8.66
N PRO A 102 -19.96 -4.12 -9.48
CA PRO A 102 -20.74 -5.28 -9.03
C PRO A 102 -19.88 -6.50 -8.68
N LYS A 103 -18.67 -6.61 -9.25
CA LYS A 103 -17.75 -7.72 -8.98
C LYS A 103 -17.04 -7.60 -7.64
N LEU A 104 -16.98 -6.40 -7.07
CA LEU A 104 -16.37 -6.17 -5.76
C LEU A 104 -17.18 -6.84 -4.64
N THR A 105 -18.51 -6.84 -4.77
CA THR A 105 -19.45 -7.40 -3.78
C THR A 105 -19.95 -8.81 -4.13
N ALA A 106 -19.76 -9.26 -5.38
CA ALA A 106 -20.22 -10.58 -5.83
C ALA A 106 -19.45 -11.74 -5.17
N GLU A 107 -20.11 -12.90 -5.08
CA GLU A 107 -19.48 -14.16 -4.69
C GLU A 107 -18.30 -14.50 -5.60
N LYS A 108 -17.13 -14.72 -4.98
CA LYS A 108 -15.91 -15.03 -5.72
C LYS A 108 -15.96 -16.51 -6.08
N PRO A 109 -15.96 -16.88 -7.38
CA PRO A 109 -15.76 -18.27 -7.74
C PRO A 109 -14.39 -18.74 -7.26
N GLU A 110 -14.29 -19.99 -6.80
CA GLU A 110 -13.00 -20.64 -6.50
C GLU A 110 -12.21 -20.81 -7.80
N THR A 111 -11.50 -19.76 -8.22
CA THR A 111 -10.55 -19.85 -9.32
C THR A 111 -9.21 -20.35 -8.76
N PRO A 112 -8.62 -21.42 -9.33
CA PRO A 112 -7.25 -21.79 -9.01
C PRO A 112 -6.33 -20.60 -9.25
N ILE A 113 -5.50 -20.25 -8.28
CA ILE A 113 -4.50 -19.20 -8.40
C ILE A 113 -3.39 -19.73 -9.32
N GLU A 114 -3.59 -19.63 -10.65
CA GLU A 114 -2.52 -19.90 -11.61
C GLU A 114 -1.57 -18.70 -11.66
N CYS A 115 -0.59 -18.68 -10.76
CA CYS A 115 0.52 -17.72 -10.84
C CYS A 115 1.38 -18.08 -12.06
N LYS A 116 1.20 -17.34 -13.17
CA LYS A 116 1.97 -17.52 -14.42
C LYS A 116 3.42 -17.02 -14.35
N ARG A 117 3.86 -16.50 -13.19
CA ARG A 117 5.18 -15.90 -13.01
C ARG A 117 6.23 -16.99 -12.77
N ILE A 118 7.25 -17.05 -13.62
CA ILE A 118 8.39 -17.96 -13.46
C ILE A 118 9.15 -17.56 -12.18
N LYS A 119 9.23 -18.48 -11.22
CA LYS A 119 9.92 -18.29 -9.94
C LYS A 119 11.32 -18.92 -10.04
N TYR A 120 12.36 -18.13 -9.74
CA TYR A 120 13.75 -18.61 -9.70
C TYR A 120 14.12 -18.93 -8.26
N THR A 121 14.44 -20.19 -7.98
CA THR A 121 15.03 -20.61 -6.70
C THR A 121 16.54 -20.81 -6.89
N VAL A 122 17.33 -20.47 -5.88
CA VAL A 122 18.78 -20.67 -5.93
C VAL A 122 19.07 -22.14 -5.64
N GLU A 123 19.51 -22.90 -6.63
CA GLU A 123 20.05 -24.25 -6.42
C GLU A 123 21.32 -24.14 -5.54
N GLY A 124 21.27 -24.66 -4.31
CA GLY A 124 22.45 -24.66 -3.45
C GLY A 124 22.22 -24.85 -1.95
N SER A 125 21.02 -24.62 -1.42
CA SER A 125 20.70 -25.08 -0.07
C SER A 125 20.40 -26.57 -0.12
N LYS A 126 21.45 -27.40 0.01
CA LYS A 126 21.31 -28.84 0.26
C LYS A 126 20.17 -29.07 1.25
N GLU A 127 19.23 -29.91 0.84
CA GLU A 127 18.23 -30.57 1.67
C GLU A 127 18.95 -31.24 2.85
N LYS A 128 19.21 -30.50 3.90
CA LYS A 128 19.24 -31.05 5.24
C LYS A 128 17.83 -30.91 5.73
N GLU A 129 17.20 -32.05 6.00
CA GLU A 129 15.90 -32.21 6.68
C GLU A 129 15.66 -31.00 7.60
N ARG A 130 14.93 -30.01 7.08
CA ARG A 130 14.48 -28.88 7.88
C ARG A 130 13.29 -29.38 8.68
N PRO A 131 13.21 -29.09 9.98
CA PRO A 131 12.03 -29.46 10.76
C PRO A 131 10.81 -28.84 10.08
N THR A 132 9.76 -29.64 9.95
CA THR A 132 8.46 -29.40 9.28
C THR A 132 7.67 -28.18 9.79
N ALA A 133 8.31 -27.27 10.54
CA ALA A 133 7.75 -26.08 11.15
C ALA A 133 8.39 -24.76 10.68
N ALA A 134 9.43 -24.78 9.84
CA ALA A 134 9.95 -23.56 9.22
C ALA A 134 9.24 -23.34 7.87
N SER A 135 8.05 -22.74 7.94
CA SER A 135 7.19 -22.41 6.80
C SER A 135 7.97 -21.94 5.56
N ASP A 136 7.61 -22.50 4.39
CA ASP A 136 7.84 -21.94 3.05
C ASP A 136 7.15 -20.57 2.91
N LYS A 137 7.53 -19.60 3.74
CA LYS A 137 7.01 -18.22 3.69
C LYS A 137 7.65 -17.55 2.48
N LEU A 138 6.97 -17.63 1.35
CA LEU A 138 7.26 -16.80 0.19
C LEU A 138 7.17 -15.32 0.61
N GLY A 139 8.07 -14.49 0.08
CA GLY A 139 8.03 -13.05 0.27
C GLY A 139 6.97 -12.40 -0.64
N SER A 140 6.47 -11.23 -0.23
CA SER A 140 5.53 -10.45 -1.04
C SER A 140 6.22 -9.91 -2.30
N ALA A 141 5.55 -10.06 -3.44
CA ALA A 141 6.03 -9.53 -4.72
C ALA A 141 5.93 -7.99 -4.78
N SER A 142 6.85 -7.34 -5.49
CA SER A 142 6.68 -5.95 -5.91
C SER A 142 5.78 -5.90 -7.15
N GLY A 143 4.48 -5.69 -6.96
CA GLY A 143 3.48 -5.64 -8.04
C GLY A 143 2.30 -6.58 -7.81
N PRO A 144 1.60 -7.02 -8.87
CA PRO A 144 0.45 -7.90 -8.71
C PRO A 144 0.89 -9.24 -8.08
N ASP A 145 -0.05 -9.85 -7.36
CA ASP A 145 0.12 -11.06 -6.57
C ASP A 145 0.97 -10.86 -5.29
N TRP A 146 1.14 -9.62 -4.79
CA TRP A 146 1.90 -9.36 -3.57
C TRP A 146 1.31 -10.03 -2.32
N HIS A 147 0.00 -10.31 -2.37
CA HIS A 147 -0.76 -10.99 -1.33
C HIS A 147 -0.78 -12.52 -1.49
N GLU A 148 -0.07 -13.09 -2.47
CA GLU A 148 0.02 -14.53 -2.66
C GLU A 148 0.55 -15.21 -1.38
N GLY A 149 -0.18 -16.21 -0.87
CA GLY A 149 0.15 -16.91 0.37
C GLY A 149 -0.29 -16.18 1.65
N LEU A 150 -0.95 -15.02 1.56
CA LEU A 150 -1.56 -14.35 2.70
C LEU A 150 -3.02 -14.79 2.92
N HIS A 151 -3.45 -14.79 4.17
CA HIS A 151 -4.84 -15.02 4.58
C HIS A 151 -5.51 -13.69 4.90
N LEU A 152 -6.19 -13.12 3.91
CA LEU A 152 -6.82 -11.80 4.01
C LEU A 152 -8.26 -11.87 4.57
N LYS A 153 -8.40 -12.41 5.79
CA LYS A 153 -9.68 -12.58 6.48
C LYS A 153 -9.70 -11.84 7.80
N GLY A 154 -10.78 -11.12 8.08
CA GLY A 154 -11.06 -10.51 9.38
C GLY A 154 -11.75 -11.47 10.36
N ILE A 155 -12.28 -10.91 11.44
CA ILE A 155 -12.92 -11.69 12.54
C ILE A 155 -14.42 -11.90 12.35
N LYS A 156 -15.09 -11.08 11.52
CA LYS A 156 -16.54 -11.17 11.31
C LYS A 156 -16.81 -12.29 10.30
N GLU A 157 -17.63 -13.29 10.63
CA GLU A 157 -18.12 -14.29 9.65
C GLU A 157 -19.14 -13.66 8.68
N LEU A 158 -18.72 -12.60 7.98
CA LEU A 158 -19.51 -11.85 7.02
C LEU A 158 -18.89 -12.00 5.63
N TRP A 159 -19.73 -12.44 4.69
CA TRP A 159 -19.40 -12.39 3.28
C TRP A 159 -19.27 -10.92 2.83
N LYS A 160 -18.09 -10.53 2.35
CA LYS A 160 -17.72 -9.24 1.71
C LYS A 160 -18.62 -8.03 2.02
N SER A 161 -18.22 -7.23 3.00
CA SER A 161 -18.87 -5.95 3.34
C SER A 161 -18.01 -4.77 2.89
N LEU A 162 -18.32 -4.19 1.73
CA LEU A 162 -17.60 -3.06 1.15
C LEU A 162 -18.50 -1.83 1.02
N HIS A 163 -18.05 -0.70 1.55
CA HIS A 163 -18.65 0.61 1.35
C HIS A 163 -17.66 1.54 0.65
N ILE A 164 -18.10 2.27 -0.38
CA ILE A 164 -17.23 3.14 -1.17
C ILE A 164 -17.63 4.60 -0.95
N GLU A 165 -16.71 5.41 -0.43
CA GLU A 165 -16.82 6.87 -0.33
C GLU A 165 -15.97 7.52 -1.42
N ILE A 166 -16.62 8.02 -2.48
CA ILE A 166 -15.96 8.76 -3.56
C ILE A 166 -15.95 10.26 -3.28
N LEU A 167 -15.13 11.01 -4.02
CA LEU A 167 -14.99 12.47 -3.88
C LEU A 167 -14.67 12.92 -2.45
N CYS A 168 -13.85 12.16 -1.75
CA CYS A 168 -13.46 12.46 -0.37
C CYS A 168 -11.96 12.30 -0.12
N GLU A 169 -11.42 13.12 0.75
CA GLU A 169 -10.06 12.99 1.28
C GLU A 169 -10.12 12.88 2.80
N VAL A 170 -9.04 12.38 3.41
CA VAL A 170 -8.92 12.42 4.87
C VAL A 170 -8.62 13.85 5.29
N LYS A 171 -9.53 14.41 6.10
CA LYS A 171 -9.37 15.70 6.73
C LYS A 171 -8.63 15.58 8.06
N LYS A 172 -8.97 14.58 8.87
CA LYS A 172 -8.37 14.36 10.19
C LYS A 172 -8.40 12.89 10.59
N ILE A 173 -7.37 12.44 11.31
CA ILE A 173 -7.36 11.16 12.03
C ILE A 173 -7.35 11.47 13.53
N GLN A 174 -8.15 10.74 14.30
CA GLN A 174 -8.31 10.93 15.74
C GLN A 174 -8.21 9.57 16.44
N LEU A 175 -7.48 9.53 17.54
CA LEU A 175 -7.46 8.34 18.40
C LEU A 175 -8.72 8.29 19.26
N GLN A 176 -9.09 7.09 19.71
CA GLN A 176 -10.27 6.86 20.56
C GLN A 176 -10.40 7.87 21.72
N GLN A 177 -9.31 8.14 22.44
CA GLN A 177 -9.32 9.06 23.58
C GLN A 177 -9.66 10.50 23.18
N GLU A 178 -9.10 10.99 22.07
CA GLU A 178 -9.37 12.33 21.55
C GLU A 178 -10.83 12.44 21.07
N PHE A 179 -11.32 11.41 20.38
CA PHE A 179 -12.68 11.34 19.87
C PHE A 179 -13.72 11.41 21.01
N ILE A 180 -13.50 10.66 22.10
CA ILE A 180 -14.35 10.69 23.30
C ILE A 180 -14.31 12.07 23.98
N GLN A 181 -13.12 12.66 24.12
CA GLN A 181 -12.97 13.99 24.74
C GLN A 181 -13.72 15.09 23.99
N LEU A 182 -13.75 15.00 22.66
CA LEU A 182 -14.45 15.95 21.79
C LEU A 182 -15.95 15.66 21.67
N GLN A 183 -16.45 14.58 22.29
CA GLN A 183 -17.86 14.17 22.28
C GLN A 183 -18.44 14.09 20.84
N GLN A 184 -17.62 13.61 19.91
CA GLN A 184 -18.02 13.47 18.51
C GLN A 184 -18.86 12.20 18.31
N THR A 185 -19.59 12.18 17.21
CA THR A 185 -20.38 11.01 16.77
C THR A 185 -19.83 10.53 15.44
N SER A 186 -19.65 9.22 15.31
CA SER A 186 -19.26 8.55 14.06
C SER A 186 -20.47 7.89 13.44
N LEU A 187 -20.36 7.58 12.16
CA LEU A 187 -21.37 6.88 11.39
C LEU A 187 -21.12 5.37 11.49
N ALA A 188 -22.21 4.61 11.64
CA ALA A 188 -22.16 3.16 11.54
C ALA A 188 -21.75 2.72 10.12
N PHE A 189 -21.37 1.45 9.97
CA PHE A 189 -21.09 0.89 8.64
C PHE A 189 -22.34 1.03 7.75
N PRO A 190 -22.25 1.67 6.58
CA PRO A 190 -23.44 1.89 5.76
C PRO A 190 -23.98 0.57 5.21
N GLU A 191 -25.19 0.19 5.64
CA GLU A 191 -25.94 -0.90 5.03
C GLU A 191 -26.69 -0.41 3.79
N ALA A 192 -26.67 -1.19 2.72
CA ALA A 192 -27.42 -0.87 1.51
C ALA A 192 -28.91 -0.70 1.84
N LYS A 193 -29.42 0.54 1.72
CA LYS A 193 -30.83 0.98 1.83
C LYS A 193 -31.33 1.43 3.22
N LYS A 194 -30.47 1.59 4.23
CA LYS A 194 -30.86 2.29 5.48
C LYS A 194 -30.27 3.70 5.52
N ASN A 195 -30.92 4.59 6.27
CA ASN A 195 -30.29 5.85 6.65
C ASN A 195 -29.03 5.54 7.46
N VAL A 196 -28.01 6.39 7.29
CA VAL A 196 -26.77 6.21 8.04
C VAL A 196 -27.03 6.63 9.47
N GLU A 197 -27.04 5.65 10.37
CA GLU A 197 -27.24 5.87 11.79
C GLU A 197 -25.90 6.15 12.50
N PRO A 198 -25.94 6.77 13.70
CA PRO A 198 -24.79 6.85 14.58
C PRO A 198 -24.21 5.45 14.88
N ASP A 199 -22.89 5.35 14.94
CA ASP A 199 -22.22 4.15 15.42
C ASP A 199 -22.29 4.09 16.95
N GLU A 200 -22.77 2.97 17.48
CA GLU A 200 -22.80 2.71 18.92
C GLU A 200 -21.48 2.08 19.41
N MET A 201 -20.62 1.60 18.50
CA MET A 201 -19.34 1.00 18.85
C MET A 201 -18.24 2.05 19.05
N LEU A 202 -17.33 1.74 19.99
CA LEU A 202 -16.11 2.49 20.19
C LEU A 202 -14.95 1.82 19.44
N TRP A 203 -14.29 2.61 18.60
CA TRP A 203 -13.20 2.16 17.72
C TRP A 203 -11.84 2.67 18.20
N LEU A 204 -10.76 2.04 17.74
CA LEU A 204 -9.39 2.44 18.10
C LEU A 204 -8.98 3.77 17.45
N VAL A 205 -9.43 3.98 16.21
CA VAL A 205 -9.11 5.16 15.41
C VAL A 205 -10.31 5.60 14.59
N TYR A 206 -10.44 6.92 14.42
CA TYR A 206 -11.50 7.57 13.68
C TYR A 206 -10.92 8.41 12.55
N VAL A 207 -11.60 8.41 11.41
CA VAL A 207 -11.25 9.19 10.22
C VAL A 207 -12.38 10.17 9.91
N GLU A 208 -12.09 11.46 9.99
CA GLU A 208 -12.94 12.52 9.46
C GLU A 208 -12.59 12.75 7.99
N LEU A 209 -13.58 12.60 7.12
CA LEU A 209 -13.46 12.89 5.69
C LEU A 209 -13.76 14.37 5.40
N THR A 210 -13.28 14.87 4.26
CA THR A 210 -13.59 16.23 3.79
C THR A 210 -15.09 16.48 3.57
N THR A 211 -15.87 15.41 3.43
CA THR A 211 -17.34 15.44 3.36
C THR A 211 -18.00 15.71 4.72
N GLY A 212 -17.24 15.73 5.81
CA GLY A 212 -17.73 15.86 7.19
C GLY A 212 -18.18 14.54 7.82
N LYS A 213 -18.22 13.45 7.05
CA LYS A 213 -18.50 12.10 7.57
C LYS A 213 -17.34 11.62 8.43
N ILE A 214 -17.65 10.93 9.52
CA ILE A 214 -16.65 10.34 10.42
C ILE A 214 -16.91 8.85 10.54
N TYR A 215 -15.87 8.03 10.34
CA TYR A 215 -15.94 6.59 10.50
C TYR A 215 -14.90 6.12 11.50
N GLY A 216 -15.32 5.27 12.44
CA GLY A 216 -14.41 4.53 13.31
C GLY A 216 -13.98 3.21 12.67
N CYS A 217 -12.78 2.73 12.99
CA CYS A 217 -12.23 1.45 12.52
C CYS A 217 -11.10 0.95 13.46
N ASP A 218 -10.65 -0.28 13.22
CA ASP A 218 -9.53 -0.89 13.96
C ASP A 218 -8.18 -0.35 13.49
N PHE A 219 -8.02 -0.18 12.17
CA PHE A 219 -6.85 0.45 11.56
C PHE A 219 -7.14 0.95 10.14
N ILE A 220 -6.20 1.75 9.65
CA ILE A 220 -6.27 2.45 8.38
C ILE A 220 -5.14 1.95 7.47
N ILE A 221 -5.46 1.64 6.22
CA ILE A 221 -4.48 1.38 5.16
C ILE A 221 -4.34 2.60 4.25
N THR A 222 -3.13 3.13 4.13
CA THR A 222 -2.79 4.11 3.09
C THR A 222 -2.23 3.43 1.85
N ALA A 223 -2.97 3.57 0.76
CA ALA A 223 -2.62 3.16 -0.59
C ALA A 223 -2.69 4.37 -1.54
N THR A 224 -2.19 5.52 -1.08
CA THR A 224 -2.24 6.82 -1.79
C THR A 224 -1.04 7.08 -2.71
N GLY A 225 -0.22 6.06 -2.95
CA GLY A 225 1.00 6.13 -3.74
C GLY A 225 2.25 5.90 -2.90
N VAL A 226 3.39 6.29 -3.45
CA VAL A 226 4.71 5.99 -2.91
C VAL A 226 5.62 7.22 -2.94
N VAL A 227 6.70 7.18 -2.16
CA VAL A 227 7.74 8.21 -2.10
C VAL A 227 9.10 7.54 -2.28
N THR A 228 9.97 8.14 -3.07
CA THR A 228 11.31 7.62 -3.37
C THR A 228 12.23 7.62 -2.15
N ASN A 229 13.09 6.60 -2.04
CA ASN A 229 14.05 6.47 -0.94
C ASN A 229 15.40 7.16 -1.26
N VAL A 230 15.35 8.41 -1.69
CA VAL A 230 16.57 9.17 -2.11
C VAL A 230 17.32 9.83 -0.96
N LYS A 231 16.60 10.23 0.11
CA LYS A 231 17.12 11.07 1.20
C LYS A 231 18.46 10.58 1.80
N PRO A 232 18.69 9.27 2.06
CA PRO A 232 19.95 8.80 2.61
C PRO A 232 21.19 9.08 1.75
N PHE A 233 20.99 9.36 0.45
CA PHE A 233 22.07 9.55 -0.51
C PHE A 233 22.34 11.01 -0.84
N LEU A 234 21.41 11.92 -0.57
CA LEU A 234 21.53 13.32 -0.98
C LEU A 234 22.53 14.12 -0.14
N ASP A 235 22.60 13.85 1.16
CA ASP A 235 23.48 14.61 2.04
C ASP A 235 24.96 14.38 1.69
N GLY A 236 25.68 15.47 1.45
CA GLY A 236 27.09 15.45 1.06
C GLY A 236 27.39 14.92 -0.35
N ASN A 237 26.39 14.65 -1.19
CA ASN A 237 26.58 14.16 -2.56
C ASN A 237 25.84 15.03 -3.60
N ASN A 238 26.44 15.21 -4.79
CA ASN A 238 25.85 15.96 -5.90
C ASN A 238 24.97 15.07 -6.79
N PHE A 239 23.90 14.51 -6.24
CA PHE A 239 22.86 13.88 -7.06
C PHE A 239 21.89 14.92 -7.62
N ALA A 240 21.40 14.68 -8.84
CA ALA A 240 20.27 15.42 -9.40
C ALA A 240 18.97 14.69 -9.06
N VAL A 241 17.93 15.44 -8.68
CA VAL A 241 16.63 14.92 -8.26
C VAL A 241 15.54 15.50 -9.17
N GLY A 242 14.64 14.64 -9.66
CA GLY A 242 13.49 15.03 -10.48
C GLY A 242 12.38 15.71 -9.67
N GLU A 243 11.38 16.26 -10.38
CA GLU A 243 10.20 16.88 -9.76
C GLU A 243 9.35 15.88 -8.96
N ASP A 244 9.37 14.61 -9.38
CA ASP A 244 8.76 13.46 -8.69
C ASP A 244 9.57 12.97 -7.47
N GLY A 245 10.74 13.58 -7.21
CA GLY A 245 11.63 13.24 -6.10
C GLY A 245 12.56 12.06 -6.36
N GLY A 246 12.58 11.47 -7.56
CA GLY A 246 13.51 10.38 -7.90
C GLY A 246 14.92 10.86 -8.27
N LEU A 247 15.89 9.95 -8.26
CA LEU A 247 17.25 10.22 -8.74
C LEU A 247 17.25 10.28 -10.27
N GLN A 248 17.66 11.41 -10.82
CA GLN A 248 17.80 11.55 -12.26
C GLN A 248 18.87 10.61 -12.79
N ARG A 249 18.53 9.89 -13.85
CA ARG A 249 19.46 9.05 -14.60
C ARG A 249 19.36 9.26 -16.10
N ASP A 250 20.44 8.98 -16.80
CA ASP A 250 20.44 8.91 -18.27
C ASP A 250 19.90 7.56 -18.79
N LYS A 251 19.84 7.42 -20.11
CA LYS A 251 19.43 6.19 -20.81
C LYS A 251 20.32 4.97 -20.53
N HIS A 252 21.51 5.19 -19.97
CA HIS A 252 22.48 4.17 -19.57
C HIS A 252 22.47 3.89 -18.06
N MET A 253 21.49 4.44 -17.33
CA MET A 253 21.33 4.32 -15.87
C MET A 253 22.40 5.08 -15.05
N HIS A 254 23.17 5.97 -15.68
CA HIS A 254 24.16 6.77 -14.97
C HIS A 254 23.50 7.89 -14.19
N THR A 255 24.01 8.11 -12.97
CA THR A 255 23.78 9.35 -12.23
C THR A 255 24.86 10.38 -12.59
N PRO A 256 24.74 11.65 -12.14
CA PRO A 256 25.81 12.64 -12.33
C PRO A 256 27.15 12.28 -11.67
N LEU A 257 27.17 11.34 -10.72
CA LEU A 257 28.38 10.92 -10.03
C LEU A 257 29.09 9.78 -10.79
N PRO A 258 30.39 9.92 -11.11
CA PRO A 258 31.15 8.87 -11.81
C PRO A 258 31.14 7.54 -11.07
N GLY A 259 30.88 6.45 -11.79
CA GLY A 259 30.81 5.10 -11.22
C GLY A 259 29.57 4.83 -10.37
N VAL A 260 28.62 5.77 -10.28
CA VAL A 260 27.36 5.59 -9.55
C VAL A 260 26.17 5.58 -10.52
N TYR A 261 25.37 4.54 -10.37
CA TYR A 261 24.20 4.22 -11.18
C TYR A 261 22.96 4.18 -10.29
N ALA A 262 21.77 4.27 -10.88
CA ALA A 262 20.51 4.08 -10.18
C ALA A 262 19.51 3.31 -11.04
N ALA A 263 18.72 2.43 -10.43
CA ALA A 263 17.70 1.65 -11.12
C ALA A 263 16.44 1.40 -10.27
N GLY A 264 15.31 1.15 -10.95
CA GLY A 264 14.00 0.90 -10.33
C GLY A 264 13.32 2.19 -9.83
N ASP A 265 12.30 2.02 -8.97
CA ASP A 265 11.39 3.08 -8.51
C ASP A 265 12.08 4.28 -7.81
N ILE A 266 13.37 4.17 -7.46
CA ILE A 266 14.13 5.29 -6.91
C ILE A 266 14.45 6.37 -7.96
N CYS A 267 14.30 6.07 -9.26
CA CYS A 267 14.81 6.88 -10.35
C CYS A 267 13.74 7.76 -10.99
N THR A 268 14.20 8.88 -11.55
CA THR A 268 13.47 9.70 -12.52
C THR A 268 14.20 9.64 -13.86
N VAL A 269 13.43 9.60 -14.94
CA VAL A 269 13.97 9.71 -16.29
C VAL A 269 14.33 11.15 -16.62
N ALA A 270 15.59 11.40 -16.99
CA ALA A 270 16.10 12.73 -17.35
C ALA A 270 16.54 12.82 -18.83
N TRP A 271 15.96 11.98 -19.70
CA TRP A 271 16.15 12.05 -21.15
C TRP A 271 14.80 12.24 -21.85
N GLU A 272 14.83 12.73 -23.09
CA GLU A 272 13.61 12.88 -23.90
C GLU A 272 12.99 11.51 -24.17
N PRO A 273 11.79 11.21 -23.61
CA PRO A 273 11.17 9.92 -23.80
C PRO A 273 10.80 9.70 -25.27
N SER A 274 10.86 8.45 -25.71
CA SER A 274 10.43 8.12 -27.06
C SER A 274 8.92 8.40 -27.22
N PRO A 275 8.44 8.88 -28.39
CA PRO A 275 7.02 9.11 -28.62
C PRO A 275 6.12 7.87 -28.44
N VAL A 276 6.71 6.68 -28.47
CA VAL A 276 6.01 5.39 -28.31
C VAL A 276 6.19 4.78 -26.91
N TRP A 277 6.85 5.49 -26.00
CA TRP A 277 7.06 5.04 -24.64
C TRP A 277 6.06 5.71 -23.71
N HIS A 278 5.25 4.90 -23.05
CA HIS A 278 4.31 5.32 -22.02
C HIS A 278 4.81 4.81 -20.67
N GLU A 279 5.17 5.72 -19.77
CA GLU A 279 5.27 5.39 -18.34
C GLU A 279 3.85 5.35 -17.76
N VAL A 280 3.62 4.38 -16.87
CA VAL A 280 2.39 4.26 -16.06
C VAL A 280 2.75 4.55 -14.61
#